data_AF-A0A0D8BHZ0-F1
#
_entry.id   AF-A0A0D8BHZ0-F1
#
_cell.length_a   1.000
_cell.length_b   1.000
_cell.length_c   1.000
_cell.angle_alpha   90.00
_cell.angle_beta   90.00
_cell.angle_gamma   90.00
#
_symmetry.space_group_name_H-M   'P 1'
#
loop_
_entity.id
_entity.type
_entity.pdbx_description
1 polymer ?
#
loop_
_entity_poly.entity_id
_entity_poly.type
_entity_poly.pdbx_seq_one_letter_code
_entity_poly.pdbx_strand_id
1 'polypeptide(L)'
;MSTESSGRLGRAHLRPVADGEAEQVRALHAEGLSRNKIAERLGRSPSTVSKLAQTLGLEFDRAATRAATRAAVVDAAARRAEILTATYQRLGEVLSRLGARQPLAHGETKDGEIVESSVTVLPARDVQALATASDRLSSVISRLEAVDDGAASMSAVDEWLRAMSGRSA
;
A
#
# COMPACT_ATOMS: atom_id res chain seq x y z
N MET A 1 9.94 34.05 4.45
CA MET A 1 9.81 32.58 4.33
C MET A 1 8.35 32.23 4.51
N SER A 2 7.58 32.33 3.43
CA SER A 2 6.14 32.04 3.43
C SER A 2 5.94 30.69 2.76
N THR A 3 5.36 29.77 3.51
CA THR A 3 5.00 28.43 3.10
C THR A 3 3.88 28.48 2.07
N GLU A 4 4.17 28.08 0.83
CA GLU A 4 3.15 27.81 -0.18
C GLU A 4 2.31 26.61 0.24
N SER A 5 1.14 26.93 0.78
CA SER A 5 0.02 26.01 0.96
C SER A 5 -0.40 25.49 -0.41
N SER A 6 -0.11 24.21 -0.65
CA SER A 6 -0.50 23.46 -1.85
C SER A 6 -2.02 23.50 -2.01
N GLY A 7 -2.46 24.47 -2.83
CA GLY A 7 -3.85 24.68 -3.19
C GLY A 7 -4.40 23.47 -3.93
N ARG A 8 -5.39 22.81 -3.32
CA ARG A 8 -6.21 21.75 -3.88
C ARG A 8 -6.78 22.23 -5.23
N LEU A 9 -6.23 21.74 -6.35
CA LEU A 9 -6.61 22.16 -7.70
C LEU A 9 -8.12 21.95 -7.91
N GLY A 10 -8.79 23.05 -8.23
CA GLY A 10 -10.24 23.14 -8.38
C GLY A 10 -10.78 22.23 -9.48
N ARG A 11 -12.08 21.91 -9.36
CA ARG A 11 -12.85 21.15 -10.36
C ARG A 11 -12.73 21.86 -11.71
N ALA A 12 -11.94 21.30 -12.63
CA ALA A 12 -11.85 21.77 -14.00
C ALA A 12 -13.26 21.85 -14.60
N HIS A 13 -13.65 23.04 -15.07
CA HIS A 13 -14.95 23.26 -15.69
C HIS A 13 -15.16 22.28 -16.84
N LEU A 14 -16.23 21.48 -16.75
CA LEU A 14 -16.63 20.53 -17.78
C LEU A 14 -17.01 21.31 -19.04
N ARG A 15 -16.10 21.36 -20.04
CA ARG A 15 -16.50 21.75 -21.40
C ARG A 15 -17.60 20.78 -21.85
N PRO A 16 -18.79 21.25 -22.27
CA PRO A 16 -19.86 20.39 -22.76
C PRO A 16 -19.33 19.40 -23.80
N VAL A 17 -19.87 18.18 -23.80
CA VAL A 17 -19.54 17.20 -24.84
C VAL A 17 -20.12 17.74 -26.14
N ALA A 18 -19.29 17.91 -27.16
CA ALA A 18 -19.76 18.33 -28.47
C ALA A 18 -20.41 17.16 -29.21
N ASP A 19 -21.40 17.41 -30.05
CA ASP A 19 -22.24 16.38 -30.68
C ASP A 19 -21.45 15.36 -31.54
N GLY A 20 -20.21 15.67 -31.94
CA GLY A 20 -19.31 14.77 -32.67
C GLY A 20 -18.29 13.99 -31.81
N GLU A 21 -18.15 14.29 -30.52
CA GLU A 21 -17.13 13.62 -29.67
C GLU A 21 -17.48 12.15 -29.41
N ALA A 22 -18.76 11.80 -29.37
CA ALA A 22 -19.19 10.41 -29.23
C ALA A 22 -18.76 9.55 -30.44
N GLU A 23 -18.88 10.10 -31.66
CA GLU A 23 -18.47 9.42 -32.89
C GLU A 23 -16.94 9.24 -32.93
N GLN A 24 -16.18 10.25 -32.50
CA GLN A 24 -14.73 10.17 -32.38
C GLN A 24 -14.29 9.10 -31.38
N VAL A 25 -14.97 8.99 -30.23
CA VAL A 25 -14.71 7.90 -29.26
C VAL A 25 -14.98 6.53 -29.88
N ARG A 26 -16.07 6.38 -30.66
CA ARG A 26 -16.39 5.13 -31.36
C ARG A 26 -15.32 4.75 -32.37
N ALA A 27 -14.88 5.70 -33.20
CA ALA A 27 -13.84 5.48 -34.20
C ALA A 27 -12.51 5.06 -33.56
N LEU A 28 -12.06 5.81 -32.54
CA LEU A 28 -10.80 5.50 -31.85
C LEU A 28 -10.86 4.19 -31.04
N HIS A 29 -12.05 3.82 -30.54
CA HIS A 29 -12.26 2.51 -29.90
C HIS A 29 -12.17 1.37 -30.93
N ALA A 30 -12.74 1.55 -32.13
CA ALA A 30 -12.63 0.58 -33.23
C ALA A 30 -11.18 0.40 -33.72
N GLU A 31 -10.34 1.43 -33.61
CA GLU A 31 -8.89 1.36 -33.83
C GLU A 31 -8.13 0.62 -32.71
N GLY A 32 -8.82 0.20 -31.65
CA GLY A 32 -8.23 -0.55 -30.52
C GLY A 32 -7.53 0.31 -29.47
N LEU A 33 -7.72 1.65 -29.49
CA LEU A 33 -7.08 2.51 -28.50
C LEU A 33 -7.67 2.32 -27.11
N SER A 34 -6.80 2.35 -26.10
CA SER A 34 -7.23 2.36 -24.71
C SER A 34 -7.92 3.68 -24.35
N ARG A 35 -8.83 3.64 -23.36
CA ARG A 35 -9.52 4.82 -22.83
C ARG A 35 -8.58 6.00 -22.54
N ASN A 36 -7.42 5.73 -21.93
CA ASN A 36 -6.47 6.79 -21.58
C ASN A 36 -5.85 7.43 -22.84
N LYS A 37 -5.57 6.63 -23.88
CA LYS A 37 -5.09 7.17 -25.17
C LYS A 37 -6.15 7.99 -25.89
N ILE A 38 -7.42 7.57 -25.83
CA ILE A 38 -8.54 8.36 -26.35
C ILE A 38 -8.67 9.68 -25.58
N ALA A 39 -8.56 9.64 -24.25
CA ALA A 39 -8.61 10.82 -23.38
C ALA A 39 -7.50 11.83 -23.71
N GLU A 40 -6.25 11.36 -23.86
CA GLU A 40 -5.10 12.16 -24.31
C GLU A 40 -5.37 12.80 -25.68
N ARG A 41 -5.84 12.00 -26.65
CA ARG A 41 -6.04 12.45 -28.03
C ARG A 41 -7.19 13.47 -28.19
N LEU A 42 -8.23 13.34 -27.37
CA LEU A 42 -9.38 14.26 -27.38
C LEU A 42 -9.21 15.43 -26.40
N GLY A 43 -8.13 15.46 -25.60
CA GLY A 43 -7.95 16.45 -24.53
C GLY A 43 -9.05 16.38 -23.47
N ARG A 44 -9.57 15.18 -23.20
CA ARG A 44 -10.67 14.94 -22.26
C ARG A 44 -10.21 14.15 -21.05
N SER A 45 -10.95 14.27 -19.95
CA SER A 45 -10.70 13.41 -18.80
C SER A 45 -11.05 11.95 -19.13
N PRO A 46 -10.31 10.97 -18.60
CA PRO A 46 -10.65 9.55 -18.78
C PRO A 46 -12.07 9.21 -18.32
N SER A 47 -12.59 9.91 -17.31
CA SER A 47 -13.96 9.71 -16.82
C SER A 47 -15.02 10.17 -17.82
N THR A 48 -14.79 11.27 -18.56
CA THR A 48 -15.66 11.70 -19.67
C THR A 48 -15.69 10.65 -20.77
N VAL A 49 -14.53 10.15 -21.19
CA VAL A 49 -14.44 9.11 -22.23
C VAL A 49 -15.14 7.83 -21.79
N SER A 50 -14.97 7.42 -20.53
CA SER A 50 -15.70 6.26 -19.97
C SER A 50 -17.21 6.44 -20.03
N LYS A 51 -17.74 7.63 -19.68
CA LYS A 51 -19.18 7.91 -19.75
C LYS A 51 -19.69 7.83 -21.18
N LEU A 52 -18.96 8.40 -22.14
CA LEU A 52 -19.32 8.34 -23.56
C LEU A 52 -19.29 6.91 -24.10
N ALA A 53 -18.23 6.16 -23.80
CA ALA A 53 -18.15 4.74 -24.16
C ALA A 53 -19.34 3.96 -23.58
N GLN A 54 -19.73 4.21 -22.34
CA GLN A 54 -20.88 3.56 -21.70
C GLN A 54 -22.20 3.90 -22.40
N THR A 55 -22.43 5.16 -22.77
CA THR A 55 -23.62 5.55 -23.56
C THR A 55 -23.64 4.91 -24.95
N LEU A 56 -22.48 4.55 -25.49
CA LEU A 56 -22.30 3.91 -26.79
C LEU A 56 -22.27 2.37 -26.70
N GLY A 57 -22.36 1.79 -25.50
CA GLY A 57 -22.24 0.34 -25.29
C GLY A 57 -20.84 -0.22 -25.57
N LEU A 58 -19.80 0.61 -25.55
CA LEU A 58 -18.41 0.21 -25.82
C LEU A 58 -17.73 -0.25 -24.54
N GLU A 59 -17.13 -1.44 -24.59
CA GLU A 59 -16.29 -1.97 -23.50
C GLU A 59 -14.81 -1.89 -23.87
N PHE A 60 -14.00 -1.43 -22.91
CA PHE A 60 -12.55 -1.45 -23.04
C PHE A 60 -12.00 -2.75 -22.48
N ASP A 61 -10.99 -3.33 -23.14
CA ASP A 61 -10.26 -4.45 -22.55
C ASP A 61 -9.58 -4.00 -21.24
N ARG A 62 -9.88 -4.73 -20.17
CA ARG A 62 -9.29 -4.53 -18.83
C ARG A 62 -8.42 -5.70 -18.42
N ALA A 63 -8.13 -6.66 -19.31
CA ALA A 63 -7.31 -7.83 -19.01
C ALA A 63 -5.91 -7.44 -18.55
N ALA A 64 -5.25 -6.53 -19.28
CA ALA A 64 -3.93 -6.00 -18.91
C ALA A 64 -3.96 -5.30 -17.55
N THR A 65 -4.95 -4.44 -17.29
CA THR A 65 -5.09 -3.75 -15.99
C THR A 65 -5.32 -4.74 -14.86
N ARG A 66 -6.21 -5.73 -15.04
CA ARG A 66 -6.44 -6.78 -14.04
C ARG A 66 -5.18 -7.59 -13.76
N ALA A 67 -4.42 -7.94 -14.81
CA ALA A 67 -3.15 -8.65 -14.65
C ALA A 67 -2.12 -7.82 -13.88
N ALA A 68 -1.97 -6.54 -14.21
CA ALA A 68 -1.09 -5.61 -13.50
C ALA A 68 -1.51 -5.42 -12.04
N THR A 69 -2.81 -5.25 -11.76
CA THR A 69 -3.31 -5.16 -10.38
C THR A 69 -3.04 -6.45 -9.60
N ARG A 70 -3.26 -7.63 -10.20
CA ARG A 70 -2.94 -8.90 -9.55
C ARG A 70 -1.46 -9.04 -9.25
N ALA A 71 -0.59 -8.69 -10.20
CA ALA A 71 0.86 -8.68 -9.99
C ALA A 71 1.25 -7.75 -8.83
N ALA A 72 0.75 -6.51 -8.83
CA ALA A 72 1.02 -5.54 -7.77
C ALA A 72 0.53 -6.01 -6.38
N VAL A 73 -0.60 -6.73 -6.31
CA VAL A 73 -1.09 -7.31 -5.05
C VAL A 73 -0.14 -8.41 -4.55
N VAL A 74 0.32 -9.28 -5.44
CA VAL A 74 1.30 -10.33 -5.10
C VAL A 74 2.61 -9.72 -4.63
N ASP A 75 3.14 -8.73 -5.36
CA ASP A 75 4.38 -8.03 -4.99
C ASP A 75 4.24 -7.33 -3.63
N ALA A 76 3.10 -6.68 -3.38
CA ALA A 76 2.83 -6.04 -2.09
C ALA A 76 2.73 -7.05 -0.94
N ALA A 77 2.15 -8.23 -1.17
CA ALA A 77 2.09 -9.30 -0.18
C ALA A 77 3.48 -9.85 0.14
N ALA A 78 4.30 -10.12 -0.89
CA ALA A 78 5.68 -10.55 -0.71
C ALA A 78 6.49 -9.51 0.09
N ARG A 79 6.35 -8.23 -0.24
CA ARG A 79 7.03 -7.15 0.48
C ARG A 79 6.61 -7.07 1.94
N ARG A 80 5.33 -7.29 2.25
CA ARG A 80 4.85 -7.32 3.65
C ARG A 80 5.42 -8.52 4.41
N ALA A 81 5.50 -9.70 3.80
CA ALA A 81 6.09 -10.88 4.43
C ALA A 81 7.58 -10.67 4.79
N GLU A 82 8.35 -10.01 3.91
CA GLU A 82 9.73 -9.62 4.21
C GLU A 82 9.82 -8.66 5.40
N ILE A 83 8.96 -7.63 5.42
CA ILE A 83 8.92 -6.65 6.52
C ILE A 83 8.54 -7.33 7.83
N LEU A 84 7.54 -8.22 7.83
CA LEU A 84 7.14 -9.00 9.01
C LEU A 84 8.31 -9.82 9.54
N THR A 85 9.00 -10.56 8.67
CA THR A 85 10.18 -11.36 9.04
C THR A 85 11.25 -10.51 9.72
N ALA A 86 11.63 -9.38 9.11
CA ALA A 86 12.61 -8.47 9.69
C ALA A 86 12.14 -7.85 11.02
N THR A 87 10.85 -7.55 11.13
CA THR A 87 10.26 -6.96 12.35
C THR A 87 10.26 -7.97 13.50
N TYR A 88 9.93 -9.24 13.22
CA TYR A 88 10.01 -10.33 14.20
C TYR A 88 11.44 -10.56 14.68
N GLN A 89 12.43 -10.56 13.78
CA GLN A 89 13.84 -10.65 14.15
C GLN A 89 14.23 -9.52 15.09
N ARG A 90 13.87 -8.28 14.74
CA ARG A 90 14.18 -7.11 15.56
C ARG A 90 13.50 -7.14 16.93
N LEU A 91 12.25 -7.61 17.00
CA LEU A 91 11.55 -7.80 18.27
C LEU A 91 12.29 -8.82 19.15
N GLY A 92 12.72 -9.95 18.56
CA GLY A 92 13.51 -10.96 19.25
C GLY A 92 14.82 -10.42 19.83
N GLU A 93 15.53 -9.57 19.10
CA GLU A 93 16.74 -8.88 19.58
C GLU A 93 16.43 -7.97 20.79
N VAL A 94 15.36 -7.18 20.73
CA VAL A 94 14.97 -6.27 21.81
C VAL A 94 14.57 -7.05 23.06
N LEU A 95 13.77 -8.11 22.92
CA LEU A 95 13.37 -8.97 24.04
C LEU A 95 14.56 -9.71 24.64
N SER A 96 15.52 -10.14 23.81
CA SER A 96 16.75 -10.77 24.29
C SER A 96 17.58 -9.81 25.15
N ARG A 97 17.64 -8.52 24.81
CA ARG A 97 18.31 -7.50 25.63
C ARG A 97 17.61 -7.27 26.98
N LEU A 98 16.28 -7.28 27.01
CA LEU A 98 15.49 -7.18 28.24
C LEU A 98 15.70 -8.37 29.18
N GLY A 99 15.82 -9.58 28.63
CA GLY A 99 16.02 -10.82 29.38
C GLY A 99 17.47 -11.21 29.66
N ALA A 100 18.44 -10.37 29.27
CA ALA A 100 19.85 -10.68 29.42
C ALA A 100 20.24 -10.80 30.90
N ARG A 101 21.03 -11.82 31.25
CA ARG A 101 21.52 -12.05 32.63
C ARG A 101 22.54 -11.01 33.09
N GLN A 102 23.33 -10.49 32.15
CA GLN A 102 24.31 -9.43 32.37
C GLN A 102 24.13 -8.39 31.27
N PRO A 103 23.11 -7.54 31.39
CA PRO A 103 22.83 -6.57 30.35
C PRO A 103 23.93 -5.51 30.26
N LEU A 104 24.11 -4.99 29.05
CA LEU A 104 25.02 -3.89 28.75
C LEU A 104 24.25 -2.58 28.83
N ALA A 105 24.68 -1.70 29.73
CA ALA A 105 24.18 -0.34 29.84
C ALA A 105 25.13 0.61 29.11
N HIS A 106 24.54 1.59 28.43
CA HIS A 106 25.30 2.66 27.76
C HIS A 106 25.15 3.93 28.59
N GLY A 107 26.26 4.57 28.90
CA GLY A 107 26.31 5.84 29.61
C GLY A 107 27.15 6.84 28.84
N GLU A 108 27.10 8.09 29.29
CA GLU A 108 27.97 9.16 28.81
C GLU A 108 28.73 9.70 30.02
N THR A 109 30.04 9.86 29.89
CA THR A 109 30.87 10.49 30.93
C THR A 109 30.63 11.99 30.96
N LYS A 110 31.16 12.67 31.98
CA LYS A 110 31.11 14.14 32.06
C LYS A 110 31.82 14.82 30.88
N ASP A 111 32.77 14.13 30.26
CA ASP A 111 33.56 14.63 29.13
C ASP A 111 32.92 14.28 27.77
N GLY A 112 31.72 13.68 27.77
CA GLY A 112 30.97 13.35 26.55
C GLY A 112 31.35 12.02 25.90
N GLU A 113 32.20 11.22 26.55
CA GLU A 113 32.58 9.90 26.04
C GLU A 113 31.47 8.88 26.30
N ILE A 114 31.05 8.16 25.26
CA ILE A 114 30.10 7.05 25.40
C ILE A 114 30.84 5.87 26.01
N VAL A 115 30.37 5.41 27.16
CA VAL A 115 30.93 4.27 27.89
C VAL A 115 29.91 3.15 27.96
N GLU A 116 30.38 1.94 27.71
CA GLU A 116 29.61 0.71 27.88
C GLU A 116 30.06 -0.01 29.16
N SER A 117 29.10 -0.47 29.96
CA SER A 117 29.39 -1.23 31.17
C SER A 117 28.39 -2.36 31.37
N SER A 118 28.89 -3.54 31.71
CA SER A 118 28.05 -4.68 32.12
C SER A 118 27.47 -4.40 33.50
N VAL A 119 26.15 -4.44 33.61
CA VAL A 119 25.43 -4.21 34.86
C VAL A 119 24.66 -5.46 35.28
N THR A 120 24.36 -5.58 36.57
CA THR A 120 23.54 -6.70 37.08
C THR A 120 22.07 -6.55 36.67
N VAL A 121 21.59 -5.31 36.55
CA VAL A 121 20.22 -4.97 36.17
C VAL A 121 20.26 -3.75 35.27
N LEU A 122 19.46 -3.74 34.20
CA LEU A 122 19.35 -2.56 33.32
C LEU A 122 18.82 -1.35 34.10
N PRO A 123 19.34 -0.14 33.82
CA PRO A 123 18.72 1.09 34.30
C PRO A 123 17.25 1.17 33.87
N ALA A 124 16.40 1.74 34.73
CA ALA A 124 14.95 1.84 34.45
C ALA A 124 14.63 2.53 33.12
N ARG A 125 15.44 3.53 32.73
CA ARG A 125 15.32 4.23 31.45
C ARG A 125 15.49 3.28 30.26
N ASP A 126 16.47 2.38 30.34
CA ASP A 126 16.77 1.43 29.26
C ASP A 126 15.70 0.35 29.18
N VAL A 127 15.23 -0.15 30.33
CA VAL A 127 14.08 -1.06 30.41
C VAL A 127 12.86 -0.42 29.74
N GLN A 128 12.55 0.84 30.09
CA GLN A 128 11.42 1.56 29.51
C GLN A 128 11.59 1.76 28.00
N ALA A 129 12.79 2.13 27.54
CA ALA A 129 13.09 2.32 26.12
C ALA A 129 12.89 1.02 25.32
N LEU A 130 13.41 -0.11 25.83
CA LEU A 130 13.27 -1.41 25.17
C LEU A 130 11.82 -1.94 25.22
N ALA A 131 11.11 -1.75 26.34
CA ALA A 131 9.69 -2.09 26.44
C ALA A 131 8.85 -1.29 25.43
N THR A 132 9.12 0.01 25.31
CA THR A 132 8.44 0.89 24.34
C THR A 132 8.76 0.48 22.90
N ALA A 133 10.00 0.10 22.62
CA ALA A 133 10.39 -0.40 21.30
C ALA A 133 9.65 -1.72 20.98
N SER A 134 9.56 -2.63 21.95
CA SER A 134 8.85 -3.91 21.82
C SER A 134 7.38 -3.70 21.48
N ASP A 135 6.68 -2.82 22.21
CA ASP A 135 5.27 -2.50 21.99
C ASP A 135 5.01 -1.94 20.58
N ARG A 136 5.88 -1.03 20.11
CA ARG A 136 5.79 -0.47 18.76
C ARG A 136 5.98 -1.52 17.67
N LEU A 137 6.94 -2.44 17.84
CA LEU A 137 7.20 -3.51 16.88
C LEU A 137 6.03 -4.49 16.83
N SER A 138 5.51 -4.92 18.00
CA SER A 138 4.31 -5.76 18.08
C SER A 138 3.11 -5.09 17.40
N SER A 139 2.92 -3.78 17.61
CA SER A 139 1.86 -3.02 16.94
C SER A 139 2.01 -2.97 15.42
N VAL A 140 3.25 -2.92 14.89
CA VAL A 140 3.49 -3.00 13.43
C VAL A 140 3.15 -4.39 12.91
N ILE A 141 3.59 -5.43 13.62
CA ILE A 141 3.29 -6.83 13.28
C ILE A 141 1.77 -7.05 13.20
N SER A 142 1.03 -6.73 14.27
CA SER A 142 -0.42 -6.96 14.30
C SER A 142 -1.18 -6.21 13.20
N ARG A 143 -0.73 -5.00 12.83
CA ARG A 143 -1.35 -4.24 11.74
C ARG A 143 -1.07 -4.86 10.37
N LEU A 144 0.13 -5.38 10.14
CA LEU A 144 0.48 -6.02 8.87
C LEU A 144 -0.23 -7.38 8.73
N GLU A 145 -0.28 -8.17 9.80
CA GLU A 145 -1.02 -9.43 9.84
C GLU A 145 -2.52 -9.20 9.59
N ALA A 146 -3.13 -8.16 10.18
CA ALA A 146 -4.52 -7.83 9.92
C ALA A 146 -4.81 -7.47 8.44
N VAL A 147 -3.85 -6.85 7.74
CA VAL A 147 -3.97 -6.58 6.29
C VAL A 147 -3.95 -7.89 5.51
N ASP A 148 -3.09 -8.83 5.89
CA ASP A 148 -2.96 -10.12 5.22
C ASP A 148 -4.15 -11.05 5.50
N ASP A 149 -4.66 -11.07 6.74
CA ASP A 149 -5.89 -11.80 7.11
C ASP A 149 -7.10 -11.28 6.35
N GLY A 150 -7.23 -9.96 6.21
CA GLY A 150 -8.27 -9.33 5.40
C GLY A 150 -8.21 -9.76 3.93
N ALA A 151 -7.00 -9.79 3.36
CA ALA A 151 -6.79 -10.24 1.98
C ALA A 151 -7.09 -11.75 1.81
N ALA A 152 -6.67 -12.58 2.76
CA ALA A 152 -6.92 -14.02 2.75
C ALA A 152 -8.43 -14.34 2.85
N SER A 153 -9.15 -13.63 3.73
CA SER A 153 -10.60 -13.75 3.87
C SER A 153 -11.34 -13.43 2.57
N MET A 154 -10.97 -12.34 1.88
CA MET A 154 -11.55 -11.99 0.58
C MET A 154 -11.29 -13.07 -0.47
N SER A 155 -10.07 -13.63 -0.51
CA SER A 155 -9.72 -14.71 -1.42
C SER A 155 -10.54 -15.98 -1.16
N ALA A 156 -10.77 -16.33 0.11
CA ALA A 156 -11.58 -17.48 0.49
C ALA A 156 -13.06 -17.32 0.06
N VAL A 157 -13.61 -16.11 0.18
CA VAL A 157 -14.96 -15.78 -0.31
C VAL A 157 -15.04 -15.94 -1.83
N ASP A 158 -14.05 -15.45 -2.57
CA ASP A 158 -14.01 -15.58 -4.03
C ASP A 158 -13.95 -17.05 -4.48
N GLU A 159 -13.19 -17.88 -3.78
CA GLU A 159 -13.08 -19.32 -4.04
C GLU A 159 -14.41 -20.05 -3.79
N TRP A 160 -15.06 -19.74 -2.66
CA TRP A 160 -16.38 -20.29 -2.34
C TRP A 160 -17.46 -19.87 -3.36
N LEU A 161 -17.46 -18.60 -3.78
CA LEU A 161 -18.37 -18.11 -4.82
C LEU A 161 -18.13 -18.81 -6.16
N ARG A 162 -16.87 -19.09 -6.52
CA ARG A 162 -16.55 -19.89 -7.72
C ARG A 162 -17.13 -21.29 -7.61
N ALA A 163 -16.90 -21.97 -6.49
CA ALA A 163 -17.41 -23.33 -6.24
C ALA A 163 -18.93 -23.40 -6.34
N MET A 164 -19.65 -22.44 -5.73
CA MET A 164 -21.12 -22.41 -5.80
C MET A 164 -21.67 -22.05 -7.18
N SER A 165 -20.97 -21.20 -7.94
CA SER A 165 -21.45 -20.74 -9.25
C SER A 165 -21.30 -21.77 -10.38
N GLY A 166 -20.76 -22.96 -10.10
CA GLY A 166 -20.62 -24.06 -11.07
C GLY A 166 -19.70 -23.75 -12.26
N ARG A 167 -19.00 -22.61 -12.25
CA ARG A 167 -18.02 -22.24 -13.27
C ARG A 167 -16.72 -23.01 -13.01
N SER A 168 -16.70 -24.29 -13.35
CA SER A 168 -15.45 -24.99 -13.62
C SER A 168 -14.85 -24.46 -14.93
N ALA A 169 -13.52 -24.36 -14.94
CA ALA A 169 -12.73 -24.05 -16.12
C ALA A 169 -12.88 -25.13 -17.20
#